data_AF-A0A972ZE78-F1
#
_entry.id   AF-A0A972ZE78-F1
#
_cell.length_a   1.000
_cell.length_b   1.000
_cell.length_c   1.000
_cell.angle_alpha   90.00
_cell.angle_beta   90.00
_cell.angle_gamma   90.00
#
_symmetry.space_group_name_H-M   'P 1'
#
loop_
_entity.id
_entity.type
_entity.pdbx_description
1 polymer ?
#
loop_
_entity_poly.entity_id
_entity_poly.type
_entity_poly.pdbx_seq_one_letter_code
_entity_poly.pdbx_strand_id
1 'polypeptide(L)'
;MKKLTIALLKTEAKAFGKAETAHHESTLFGVTDGKAVGTYFEHKFQRHLHTKYSYVEGSSAKGIDFPGISVDMKVTSIKQPQSSCPFKTARQKVYGLGYSLIIFVYEKTDNGRKKTGNLKILHTIFVDSSRTADFQTTSGLRRIVENSGNTDDVMAFIEERNLPVDDIQAHALAEEIVAAPPEVGFLTISNALQWRLQYSRVIEQAGKINGVQRIV
;
A
#
# COMPACT_ATOMS: atom_id res chain seq x y z
N MET A 1 27.81 6.63 5.80
CA MET A 1 26.64 6.69 4.89
C MET A 1 25.54 7.54 5.51
N LYS A 2 24.76 8.26 4.71
CA LYS A 2 23.67 9.12 5.18
C LYS A 2 22.49 8.27 5.67
N LYS A 3 21.78 8.68 6.73
CA LYS A 3 20.58 7.96 7.19
C LYS A 3 19.43 8.14 6.18
N LEU A 4 18.74 7.06 5.83
CA LEU A 4 17.56 7.12 4.97
C LEU A 4 16.41 7.85 5.69
N THR A 5 15.72 8.75 5.00
CA THR A 5 14.51 9.44 5.48
C THR A 5 13.40 9.28 4.46
N ILE A 6 12.14 9.55 4.84
CA ILE A 6 11.00 9.49 3.91
C ILE A 6 11.21 10.42 2.70
N ALA A 7 11.74 11.62 2.93
CA ALA A 7 12.02 12.57 1.84
C ALA A 7 13.05 12.00 0.85
N LEU A 8 14.13 11.42 1.36
CA LEU A 8 15.16 10.80 0.52
C LEU A 8 14.64 9.55 -0.19
N LEU A 9 13.84 8.72 0.49
CA LEU A 9 13.20 7.57 -0.11
C LEU A 9 12.34 7.98 -1.32
N LYS A 10 11.53 9.04 -1.20
CA LYS A 10 10.73 9.58 -2.30
C LYS A 10 11.60 10.08 -3.46
N THR A 11 12.69 10.79 -3.16
CA THR A 11 13.64 11.25 -4.19
C THR A 11 14.29 10.08 -4.93
N GLU A 12 14.75 9.07 -4.20
CA GLU A 12 15.37 7.89 -4.80
C GLU A 12 14.37 7.04 -5.57
N ALA A 13 13.14 6.88 -5.07
CA ALA A 13 12.07 6.18 -5.77
C ALA A 13 11.75 6.84 -7.13
N LYS A 14 11.70 8.17 -7.16
CA LYS A 14 11.53 8.94 -8.41
C LYS A 14 12.65 8.66 -9.41
N ALA A 15 13.90 8.77 -8.95
CA ALA A 15 15.07 8.57 -9.80
C ALA A 15 15.17 7.12 -10.29
N PHE A 16 14.96 6.17 -9.39
CA PHE A 16 14.99 4.74 -9.67
C PHE A 16 13.89 4.32 -10.64
N GLY A 17 12.64 4.78 -10.45
CA GLY A 17 11.55 4.47 -11.36
C GLY A 17 11.82 4.93 -12.81
N LYS A 18 12.45 6.09 -12.97
CA LYS A 18 12.89 6.59 -14.30
C LYS A 18 14.02 5.74 -14.89
N ALA A 19 15.00 5.34 -14.07
CA ALA A 19 16.09 4.49 -14.51
C ALA A 19 15.61 3.09 -14.90
N GLU A 20 14.73 2.49 -14.09
CA GLU A 20 14.19 1.15 -14.35
C GLU A 20 13.32 1.12 -15.61
N THR A 21 12.59 2.20 -15.89
CA THR A 21 11.82 2.34 -17.14
C THR A 21 12.70 2.24 -18.39
N ALA A 22 13.95 2.71 -18.33
CA ALA A 22 14.90 2.60 -19.44
C ALA A 22 15.67 1.27 -19.45
N HIS A 23 15.61 0.49 -18.38
CA HIS A 23 16.40 -0.73 -18.19
C HIS A 23 15.76 -1.93 -18.88
N HIS A 24 16.55 -2.66 -19.65
CA HIS A 24 16.14 -3.90 -20.31
C HIS A 24 16.79 -5.07 -19.57
N GLU A 25 15.97 -5.95 -19.02
CA GLU A 25 16.41 -7.01 -18.13
C GLU A 25 16.14 -8.38 -18.75
N SER A 26 17.20 -9.16 -19.01
CA SER A 26 17.05 -10.49 -19.61
C SER A 26 16.33 -11.46 -18.69
N THR A 27 16.57 -11.37 -17.38
CA THR A 27 15.94 -12.25 -16.38
C THR A 27 14.43 -12.06 -16.24
N LEU A 28 13.88 -10.95 -16.76
CA LEU A 28 12.44 -10.69 -16.77
C LEU A 28 11.74 -11.16 -18.05
N PHE A 29 12.45 -11.59 -19.09
CA PHE A 29 11.81 -12.02 -20.33
C PHE A 29 10.91 -13.24 -20.10
N GLY A 30 9.65 -13.18 -20.53
CA GLY A 30 8.69 -14.26 -20.35
C GLY A 30 8.13 -14.42 -18.93
N VAL A 31 8.64 -13.67 -17.94
CA VAL A 31 8.11 -13.69 -16.57
C VAL A 31 6.74 -13.03 -16.53
N THR A 32 5.72 -13.80 -16.13
CA THR A 32 4.33 -13.33 -15.98
C THR A 32 3.85 -13.30 -14.53
N ASP A 33 4.55 -13.99 -13.62
CA ASP A 33 4.25 -13.96 -12.19
C ASP A 33 4.58 -12.60 -11.59
N GLY A 34 3.54 -11.88 -11.14
CA GLY A 34 3.67 -10.57 -10.51
C GLY A 34 4.51 -10.60 -9.23
N LYS A 35 4.52 -11.72 -8.50
CA LYS A 35 5.35 -11.87 -7.30
C LYS A 35 6.83 -11.91 -7.66
N ALA A 36 7.20 -12.72 -8.65
CA ALA A 36 8.58 -12.79 -9.14
C ALA A 36 9.08 -11.42 -9.65
N VAL A 37 8.24 -10.68 -10.39
CA VAL A 37 8.59 -9.32 -10.85
C VAL A 37 8.74 -8.36 -9.67
N GLY A 38 7.81 -8.40 -8.70
CA GLY A 38 7.87 -7.59 -7.48
C GLY A 38 9.14 -7.85 -6.67
N THR A 39 9.47 -9.11 -6.42
CA THR A 39 10.69 -9.51 -5.69
C THR A 39 11.97 -9.08 -6.41
N TYR A 40 12.03 -9.18 -7.74
CA TYR A 40 13.17 -8.65 -8.51
C TYR A 40 13.33 -7.14 -8.28
N PHE A 41 12.22 -6.38 -8.41
CA PHE A 41 12.25 -4.93 -8.28
C PHE A 41 12.62 -4.51 -6.87
N GLU A 42 12.04 -5.17 -5.86
CA GLU A 42 12.31 -4.96 -4.44
C GLU A 42 13.80 -5.12 -4.12
N HIS A 43 14.39 -6.27 -4.48
CA HIS A 43 15.82 -6.51 -4.25
C HIS A 43 16.71 -5.51 -4.98
N LYS A 44 16.35 -5.12 -6.20
CA LYS A 44 17.14 -4.17 -6.99
C LYS A 44 17.09 -2.77 -6.36
N PHE A 45 15.92 -2.32 -5.90
CA PHE A 45 15.79 -1.02 -5.25
C PHE A 45 16.46 -0.99 -3.88
N GLN A 46 16.33 -2.05 -3.07
CA GLN A 46 17.06 -2.18 -1.80
C GLN A 46 18.58 -2.10 -2.03
N ARG A 47 19.11 -2.84 -3.01
CA ARG A 47 20.54 -2.76 -3.36
C ARG A 47 20.95 -1.35 -3.77
N HIS A 48 20.15 -0.66 -4.57
CA HIS A 48 20.39 0.73 -4.96
C HIS A 48 20.48 1.65 -3.74
N LEU A 49 19.57 1.52 -2.78
CA LEU A 49 19.56 2.31 -1.55
C LEU A 49 20.76 1.99 -0.64
N HIS A 50 21.12 0.72 -0.47
CA HIS A 50 22.28 0.28 0.34
C HIS A 50 23.61 0.84 -0.14
N THR A 51 23.75 1.19 -1.43
CA THR A 51 24.98 1.85 -1.92
C THR A 51 25.13 3.30 -1.43
N LYS A 52 24.05 3.92 -0.94
CA LYS A 52 24.00 5.36 -0.62
C LYS A 52 23.65 5.66 0.83
N TYR A 53 22.83 4.83 1.45
CA TYR A 53 22.20 5.11 2.74
C TYR A 53 22.44 4.00 3.75
N SER A 54 22.46 4.40 5.02
CA SER A 54 22.39 3.47 6.15
C SER A 54 20.95 3.41 6.65
N TYR A 55 20.39 2.21 6.68
CA TYR A 55 19.08 1.89 7.23
C TYR A 55 19.01 0.38 7.53
N VAL A 56 18.03 -0.01 8.33
CA VAL A 56 17.74 -1.43 8.58
C VAL A 56 16.73 -1.88 7.54
N GLU A 57 17.11 -2.89 6.77
CA GLU A 57 16.19 -3.57 5.85
C GLU A 57 15.17 -4.39 6.65
N GLY A 58 13.91 -4.30 6.22
CA GLY A 58 12.84 -5.13 6.73
C GLY A 58 13.08 -6.61 6.48
N SER A 59 12.41 -7.46 7.26
CA SER A 59 12.29 -8.88 6.91
C SER A 59 10.86 -9.19 6.50
N SER A 60 10.70 -10.15 5.60
CA SER A 60 9.37 -10.65 5.21
C SER A 60 8.55 -11.14 6.43
N ALA A 61 9.22 -11.51 7.52
CA ALA A 61 8.59 -11.91 8.79
C ALA A 61 8.02 -10.74 9.61
N LYS A 62 8.61 -9.53 9.51
CA LYS A 62 8.12 -8.31 10.19
C LYS A 62 7.11 -7.52 9.34
N GLY A 63 7.12 -7.72 8.02
CA GLY A 63 6.07 -7.25 7.10
C GLY A 63 6.15 -5.77 6.68
N ILE A 64 7.29 -5.10 6.90
CA ILE A 64 7.55 -3.71 6.49
C ILE A 64 8.99 -3.61 5.96
N ASP A 65 9.18 -3.12 4.74
CA ASP A 65 10.49 -3.01 4.08
C ASP A 65 11.47 -1.99 4.71
N PHE A 66 10.96 -0.88 5.23
CA PHE A 66 11.76 0.20 5.83
C PHE A 66 11.30 0.51 7.25
N PRO A 67 11.54 -0.38 8.24
CA PRO A 67 11.04 -0.23 9.61
C PRO A 67 11.53 1.05 10.29
N GLY A 68 12.76 1.51 10.01
CA GLY A 68 13.33 2.71 10.62
C GLY A 68 12.62 4.03 10.25
N ILE A 69 11.76 4.01 9.23
CA ILE A 69 10.95 5.15 8.79
C ILE A 69 9.47 4.79 8.62
N SER A 70 9.05 3.61 9.09
CA SER A 70 7.68 3.10 9.00
C SER A 70 7.09 3.18 7.58
N VAL A 71 7.84 2.72 6.59
CA VAL A 71 7.38 2.63 5.18
C VAL A 71 7.50 1.20 4.68
N ASP A 72 6.43 0.71 4.08
CA ASP A 72 6.40 -0.57 3.39
C ASP A 72 6.36 -0.33 1.88
N MET A 73 7.08 -1.14 1.11
CA MET A 73 7.13 -1.02 -0.35
C MET A 73 6.17 -1.99 -0.99
N LYS A 74 5.57 -1.55 -2.09
CA LYS A 74 4.66 -2.36 -2.88
C LYS A 74 4.94 -2.18 -4.35
N VAL A 75 5.13 -3.28 -5.06
CA VAL A 75 5.37 -3.30 -6.50
C VAL A 75 4.24 -4.08 -7.15
N THR A 76 3.53 -3.46 -8.09
CA THR A 76 2.33 -4.07 -8.69
C THR A 76 2.18 -3.71 -10.16
N SER A 77 1.57 -4.63 -10.92
CA SER A 77 1.20 -4.39 -12.32
C SER A 77 0.00 -3.46 -12.42
N ILE A 78 -0.02 -2.58 -13.43
CA ILE A 78 -1.19 -1.76 -13.76
C ILE A 78 -2.40 -2.59 -14.21
N LYS A 79 -2.18 -3.80 -14.75
CA LYS A 79 -3.26 -4.70 -15.18
C LYS A 79 -4.08 -5.23 -14.01
N GLN A 80 -3.44 -5.35 -12.84
CA GLN A 80 -4.06 -5.82 -11.62
C GLN A 80 -3.36 -5.15 -10.43
N PRO A 81 -3.67 -3.89 -10.12
CA PRO A 81 -2.94 -3.09 -9.14
C PRO A 81 -3.33 -3.49 -7.71
N GLN A 82 -2.81 -4.63 -7.25
CA GLN A 82 -3.09 -5.19 -5.94
C GLN A 82 -1.92 -6.01 -5.40
N SER A 83 -1.85 -6.14 -4.08
CA SER A 83 -0.92 -7.04 -3.41
C SER A 83 -1.56 -7.67 -2.19
N SER A 84 -0.99 -8.79 -1.73
CA SER A 84 -1.28 -9.29 -0.39
C SER A 84 -0.83 -8.28 0.67
N CYS A 85 -1.50 -8.33 1.82
CA CYS A 85 -1.09 -7.60 3.01
C CYS A 85 -1.25 -8.53 4.22
N PRO A 86 -0.26 -8.58 5.12
CA PRO A 86 -0.38 -9.30 6.39
C PRO A 86 -1.26 -8.49 7.36
N PHE A 87 -2.48 -8.20 6.94
CA PHE A 87 -3.49 -7.55 7.76
C PHE A 87 -3.86 -8.46 8.93
N LYS A 88 -3.94 -7.91 10.14
CA LYS A 88 -4.06 -8.71 11.37
C LYS A 88 -5.37 -8.52 12.11
N THR A 89 -6.02 -7.35 11.99
CA THR A 89 -7.21 -7.02 12.80
C THR A 89 -8.15 -6.08 12.05
N ALA A 90 -9.47 -6.23 12.20
CA ALA A 90 -10.44 -5.32 11.57
C ALA A 90 -10.22 -3.84 11.93
N ARG A 91 -9.65 -3.56 13.11
CA ARG A 91 -9.22 -2.21 13.50
C ARG A 91 -8.28 -1.56 12.48
N GLN A 92 -7.38 -2.32 11.85
CA GLN A 92 -6.51 -1.78 10.79
C GLN A 92 -7.30 -1.42 9.51
N LYS A 93 -8.48 -2.01 9.27
CA LYS A 93 -9.34 -1.68 8.11
C LYS A 93 -9.95 -0.29 8.33
N VAL A 94 -10.25 0.03 9.59
CA VAL A 94 -10.88 1.27 10.03
C VAL A 94 -9.86 2.38 10.24
N TYR A 95 -8.75 2.12 10.93
CA TYR A 95 -7.77 3.14 11.33
C TYR A 95 -6.47 3.12 10.51
N GLY A 96 -6.34 2.19 9.58
CA GLY A 96 -5.16 2.05 8.72
C GLY A 96 -4.11 1.09 9.26
N LEU A 97 -3.04 0.92 8.48
CA LEU A 97 -2.03 -0.12 8.68
C LEU A 97 -1.06 0.21 9.83
N GLY A 98 -0.97 1.49 10.22
CA GLY A 98 0.00 2.00 11.19
C GLY A 98 1.37 2.34 10.59
N TYR A 99 1.51 2.25 9.27
CA TYR A 99 2.71 2.59 8.51
C TYR A 99 2.33 3.15 7.13
N SER A 100 3.24 3.87 6.50
CA SER A 100 3.06 4.45 5.17
C SER A 100 3.39 3.43 4.07
N LEU A 101 2.86 3.65 2.87
CA LEU A 101 3.19 2.83 1.69
C LEU A 101 3.94 3.64 0.65
N ILE A 102 4.94 3.03 0.02
CA ILE A 102 5.47 3.51 -1.27
C ILE A 102 5.17 2.47 -2.35
N ILE A 103 4.37 2.87 -3.32
CA ILE A 103 3.78 1.98 -4.32
C ILE A 103 4.37 2.29 -5.69
N PHE A 104 4.99 1.30 -6.31
CA PHE A 104 5.46 1.32 -7.69
C PHE A 104 4.47 0.56 -8.57
N VAL A 105 3.88 1.25 -9.54
CA VAL A 105 2.94 0.66 -10.49
C VAL A 105 3.63 0.57 -11.84
N TYR A 106 3.82 -0.65 -12.33
CA TYR A 106 4.53 -0.92 -13.57
C TYR A 106 3.61 -1.46 -14.67
N GLU A 107 4.00 -1.21 -15.91
CA GLU A 107 3.59 -1.98 -17.08
C GLU A 107 4.78 -2.79 -17.57
N LYS A 108 4.60 -4.11 -17.70
CA LYS A 108 5.65 -5.00 -18.20
C LYS A 108 5.45 -5.28 -19.69
N THR A 109 6.54 -5.16 -20.44
CA THR A 109 6.60 -5.55 -21.86
C THR A 109 7.81 -6.44 -22.11
N ASP A 110 7.72 -7.30 -23.12
CA ASP A 110 8.80 -8.19 -23.52
C ASP A 110 9.25 -7.90 -24.95
N ASN A 111 10.56 -7.90 -25.17
CA ASN A 111 11.17 -7.77 -26.49
C ASN A 111 11.63 -9.15 -26.99
N GLY A 112 10.87 -9.72 -27.92
CA GLY A 112 11.14 -11.06 -28.47
C GLY A 112 12.48 -11.19 -29.22
N ARG A 113 13.00 -10.10 -29.81
CA ARG A 113 14.29 -10.11 -30.54
C ARG A 113 15.48 -10.08 -29.59
N LYS A 114 15.43 -9.21 -28.58
CA LYS A 114 16.51 -9.03 -27.60
C LYS A 114 16.42 -10.00 -26.42
N LYS A 115 15.32 -10.77 -26.31
CA LYS A 115 15.04 -11.67 -25.18
C LYS A 115 15.18 -10.96 -23.82
N THR A 116 14.57 -9.77 -23.73
CA THR A 116 14.58 -8.93 -22.52
C THR A 116 13.15 -8.54 -22.14
N GLY A 117 12.89 -8.43 -20.84
CA GLY A 117 11.71 -7.77 -20.28
C GLY A 117 12.03 -6.34 -19.85
N ASN A 118 11.05 -5.47 -19.89
CA ASN A 118 11.14 -4.09 -19.42
C ASN A 118 9.98 -3.76 -18.49
N LEU A 119 10.27 -3.01 -17.43
CA LEU A 119 9.28 -2.52 -16.47
C LEU A 119 9.14 -1.00 -16.63
N LYS A 120 8.13 -0.57 -17.38
CA LYS A 120 7.78 0.84 -17.48
C LYS A 120 7.06 1.27 -16.22
N ILE A 121 7.70 2.09 -15.39
CA ILE A 121 7.11 2.59 -14.15
C ILE A 121 6.16 3.73 -14.48
N LEU A 122 4.87 3.45 -14.42
CA LEU A 122 3.81 4.39 -14.77
C LEU A 122 3.54 5.35 -13.62
N HIS A 123 3.51 4.83 -12.39
CA HIS A 123 3.22 5.60 -11.20
C HIS A 123 4.18 5.23 -10.07
N THR A 124 4.60 6.24 -9.32
CA THR A 124 5.19 6.07 -8.00
C THR A 124 4.37 6.90 -7.03
N ILE A 125 3.78 6.26 -6.03
CA ILE A 125 2.82 6.90 -5.14
C ILE A 125 3.24 6.66 -3.70
N PHE A 126 3.25 7.73 -2.90
CA PHE A 126 3.41 7.63 -1.47
C PHE A 126 2.07 7.86 -0.77
N VAL A 127 1.67 6.90 0.06
CA VAL A 127 0.47 6.97 0.90
C VAL A 127 0.91 7.11 2.34
N ASP A 128 0.59 8.23 2.97
CA ASP A 128 0.83 8.44 4.38
C ASP A 128 0.04 7.43 5.22
N SER A 129 0.61 7.02 6.35
CA SER A 129 -0.02 6.13 7.32
C SER A 129 -1.47 6.51 7.66
N SER A 130 -1.79 7.82 7.76
CA SER A 130 -3.15 8.31 8.06
C SER A 130 -4.17 8.06 6.94
N ARG A 131 -3.71 7.67 5.74
CA ARG A 131 -4.55 7.42 4.55
C ARG A 131 -4.60 5.94 4.15
N THR A 132 -4.06 5.05 4.97
CA THR A 132 -3.97 3.60 4.66
C THR A 132 -5.19 2.77 5.07
N ALA A 133 -6.23 3.38 5.64
CA ALA A 133 -7.49 2.69 5.94
C ALA A 133 -8.30 2.36 4.67
N ASP A 134 -9.33 1.53 4.80
CA ASP A 134 -10.26 1.22 3.72
C ASP A 134 -11.20 2.41 3.47
N PHE A 135 -11.24 2.89 2.24
CA PHE A 135 -12.03 4.06 1.86
C PHE A 135 -13.53 3.85 2.09
N GLN A 136 -14.09 2.70 1.69
CA GLN A 136 -15.54 2.47 1.76
C GLN A 136 -16.00 2.26 3.21
N THR A 137 -15.22 1.53 4.00
CA THR A 137 -15.48 1.34 5.42
C THR A 137 -15.39 2.67 6.16
N THR A 138 -14.29 3.42 6.01
CA THR A 138 -14.12 4.70 6.74
C THR A 138 -15.14 5.77 6.33
N SER A 139 -15.43 5.92 5.03
CA SER A 139 -16.45 6.86 4.56
C SER A 139 -17.86 6.50 5.05
N GLY A 140 -18.22 5.22 5.06
CA GLY A 140 -19.51 4.76 5.60
C GLY A 140 -19.64 5.00 7.10
N LEU A 141 -18.62 4.63 7.88
CA LEU A 141 -18.60 4.85 9.33
C LEU A 141 -18.71 6.33 9.70
N ARG A 142 -17.96 7.20 9.00
CA ARG A 142 -18.05 8.65 9.22
C ARG A 142 -19.45 9.17 8.96
N ARG A 143 -20.11 8.71 7.89
CA ARG A 143 -21.48 9.12 7.56
C ARG A 143 -22.47 8.73 8.66
N ILE A 144 -22.31 7.56 9.28
CA ILE A 144 -23.15 7.12 10.40
C ILE A 144 -22.97 8.07 11.58
N VAL A 145 -21.73 8.35 11.97
CA VAL A 145 -21.45 9.26 13.10
C VAL A 145 -21.89 10.70 12.80
N GLU A 146 -21.69 11.20 11.58
CA GLU A 146 -22.15 12.52 11.14
C GLU A 146 -23.68 12.66 11.19
N ASN A 147 -24.41 11.54 11.05
CA ASN A 147 -25.86 11.48 11.21
C ASN A 147 -26.30 11.25 12.66
N SER A 148 -25.41 11.42 13.65
CA SER A 148 -25.66 11.13 15.07
C SER A 148 -26.03 9.67 15.36
N GLY A 149 -25.54 8.73 14.53
CA GLY A 149 -25.69 7.30 14.78
C GLY A 149 -24.94 6.86 16.04
N ASN A 150 -25.48 5.86 16.71
CA ASN A 150 -24.95 5.35 17.98
C ASN A 150 -24.11 4.07 17.78
N THR A 151 -23.70 3.44 18.88
CA THR A 151 -22.93 2.18 18.84
C THR A 151 -23.65 1.07 18.09
N ASP A 152 -24.98 0.93 18.23
CA ASP A 152 -25.77 -0.10 17.56
C ASP A 152 -25.80 0.10 16.04
N ASP A 153 -25.90 1.36 15.57
CA ASP A 153 -25.83 1.68 14.14
C ASP A 153 -24.46 1.32 13.53
N VAL A 154 -23.38 1.57 14.28
CA VAL A 154 -22.03 1.20 13.87
C VAL A 154 -21.83 -0.32 13.89
N MET A 155 -22.37 -1.02 14.89
CA MET A 155 -22.37 -2.48 14.95
C MET A 155 -23.07 -3.10 13.74
N ALA A 156 -24.27 -2.61 13.41
CA ALA A 156 -25.01 -3.07 12.23
C ALA A 156 -24.19 -2.89 10.94
N PHE A 157 -23.46 -1.78 10.81
CA PHE A 157 -22.55 -1.57 9.67
C PHE A 157 -21.37 -2.54 9.66
N ILE A 158 -20.75 -2.81 10.82
CA ILE A 158 -19.63 -3.77 10.92
C ILE A 158 -20.08 -5.18 10.47
N GLU A 159 -21.27 -5.60 10.90
CA GLU A 159 -21.89 -6.87 10.52
C GLU A 159 -22.22 -6.92 9.02
N GLU A 160 -22.91 -5.91 8.48
CA GLU A 160 -23.26 -5.83 7.06
C GLU A 160 -22.01 -5.93 6.17
N ARG A 161 -20.94 -5.25 6.59
CA ARG A 161 -19.66 -5.23 5.87
C ARG A 161 -18.80 -6.46 6.10
N ASN A 162 -19.29 -7.44 6.89
CA ASN A 162 -18.63 -8.70 7.19
C ASN A 162 -17.16 -8.52 7.59
N LEU A 163 -16.89 -7.59 8.53
CA LEU A 163 -15.54 -7.42 9.08
C LEU A 163 -15.20 -8.67 9.93
N PRO A 164 -13.96 -9.19 9.89
CA PRO A 164 -13.57 -10.39 10.60
C PRO A 164 -13.31 -10.08 12.09
N VAL A 165 -14.37 -9.78 12.83
CA VAL A 165 -14.35 -9.53 14.27
C VAL A 165 -15.38 -10.41 14.95
N ASP A 166 -15.06 -10.86 16.16
CA ASP A 166 -16.07 -11.41 17.05
C ASP A 166 -16.91 -10.28 17.68
N ASP A 167 -18.04 -10.62 18.28
CA ASP A 167 -19.01 -9.66 18.81
C ASP A 167 -18.40 -8.73 19.88
N ILE A 168 -17.47 -9.24 20.69
CA ILE A 168 -16.82 -8.46 21.76
C ILE A 168 -15.89 -7.42 21.14
N GLN A 169 -15.06 -7.84 20.18
CA GLN A 169 -14.17 -6.94 19.44
C GLN A 169 -14.95 -5.95 18.57
N ALA A 170 -16.08 -6.37 17.98
CA ALA A 170 -16.95 -5.52 17.20
C ALA A 170 -17.54 -4.42 18.07
N HIS A 171 -18.07 -4.74 19.25
CA HIS A 171 -18.63 -3.77 20.18
C HIS A 171 -17.58 -2.75 20.64
N ALA A 172 -16.41 -3.21 21.06
CA ALA A 172 -15.31 -2.33 21.46
C ALA A 172 -14.86 -1.41 20.30
N LEU A 173 -14.80 -1.94 19.07
CA LEU A 173 -14.48 -1.15 17.88
C LEU A 173 -15.58 -0.12 17.56
N ALA A 174 -16.85 -0.47 17.75
CA ALA A 174 -17.98 0.43 17.54
C ALA A 174 -17.96 1.61 18.53
N GLU A 175 -17.74 1.33 19.82
CA GLU A 175 -17.54 2.38 20.84
C GLU A 175 -16.37 3.30 20.49
N GLU A 176 -15.24 2.72 20.05
CA GLU A 176 -14.07 3.49 19.62
C GLU A 176 -14.41 4.40 18.43
N ILE A 177 -15.15 3.90 17.42
CA ILE A 177 -15.53 4.67 16.24
C ILE A 177 -16.45 5.84 16.58
N VAL A 178 -17.43 5.66 17.47
CA VAL A 178 -18.33 6.74 17.90
C VAL A 178 -17.56 7.81 18.67
N ALA A 179 -16.65 7.40 19.57
CA ALA A 179 -15.85 8.31 20.37
C ALA A 179 -14.75 9.03 19.56
N ALA A 180 -14.15 8.34 18.59
CA ALA A 180 -13.03 8.84 17.78
C ALA A 180 -13.20 8.42 16.31
N PRO A 181 -14.04 9.13 15.53
CA PRO A 181 -14.34 8.76 14.15
C PRO A 181 -13.08 8.68 13.28
N PRO A 182 -12.91 7.63 12.47
CA PRO A 182 -11.68 7.40 11.71
C PRO A 182 -11.48 8.47 10.63
N GLU A 183 -10.22 8.75 10.31
CA GLU A 183 -9.89 9.49 9.09
C GLU A 183 -10.25 8.69 7.83
N VAL A 184 -10.62 9.37 6.75
CA VAL A 184 -10.90 8.70 5.48
C VAL A 184 -9.60 8.14 4.90
N GLY A 185 -9.58 6.81 4.75
CA GLY A 185 -8.52 6.08 4.07
C GLY A 185 -8.72 6.04 2.56
N PHE A 186 -7.70 5.65 1.80
CA PHE A 186 -7.74 5.64 0.34
C PHE A 186 -7.43 4.29 -0.29
N LEU A 187 -7.10 3.28 0.51
CA LEU A 187 -6.96 1.91 0.04
C LEU A 187 -8.35 1.29 -0.13
N THR A 188 -8.44 0.31 -1.03
CA THR A 188 -9.54 -0.65 -1.01
C THR A 188 -8.98 -1.95 -0.47
N ILE A 189 -9.60 -2.48 0.58
CA ILE A 189 -9.12 -3.64 1.31
C ILE A 189 -10.19 -4.74 1.20
N SER A 190 -9.84 -5.88 0.59
CA SER A 190 -10.80 -6.99 0.42
C SER A 190 -10.83 -7.94 1.62
N ASN A 191 -12.02 -8.37 2.05
CA ASN A 191 -12.23 -9.37 3.11
C ASN A 191 -12.07 -10.82 2.60
N ALA A 192 -10.98 -11.13 1.90
CA ALA A 192 -10.69 -12.48 1.43
C ALA A 192 -9.85 -13.26 2.46
N LEU A 193 -9.78 -14.60 2.36
CA LEU A 193 -8.96 -15.49 3.20
C LEU A 193 -7.52 -15.00 3.43
N GLN A 194 -6.97 -14.26 2.46
CA GLN A 194 -5.80 -13.41 2.63
C GLN A 194 -6.15 -12.00 2.16
N TRP A 195 -6.10 -11.05 3.08
CA TRP A 195 -6.42 -9.64 2.82
C TRP A 195 -5.54 -9.10 1.71
N ARG A 196 -6.15 -8.35 0.78
CA ARG A 196 -5.46 -7.72 -0.34
C ARG A 196 -5.74 -6.23 -0.35
N LEU A 197 -4.68 -5.46 -0.57
CA LEU A 197 -4.75 -4.04 -0.83
C LEU A 197 -4.91 -3.86 -2.34
N GLN A 198 -5.92 -3.09 -2.74
CA GLN A 198 -6.10 -2.67 -4.11
C GLN A 198 -5.80 -1.17 -4.22
N TYR A 199 -5.05 -0.82 -5.25
CA TYR A 199 -4.43 0.51 -5.37
C TYR A 199 -5.12 1.42 -6.38
N SER A 200 -6.17 0.96 -7.09
CA SER A 200 -6.85 1.74 -8.13
C SER A 200 -7.28 3.13 -7.65
N ARG A 201 -7.89 3.22 -6.46
CA ARG A 201 -8.29 4.50 -5.86
C ARG A 201 -7.09 5.39 -5.54
N VAL A 202 -6.05 4.83 -4.94
CA VAL A 202 -4.82 5.58 -4.65
C VAL A 202 -4.18 6.11 -5.93
N ILE A 203 -4.16 5.32 -7.01
CA ILE A 203 -3.67 5.74 -8.33
C ILE A 203 -4.46 6.93 -8.87
N GLU A 204 -5.79 6.86 -8.79
CA GLU A 204 -6.68 7.91 -9.29
C GLU A 204 -6.61 9.21 -8.46
N GLN A 205 -6.42 9.09 -7.15
CA GLN A 205 -6.46 10.21 -6.19
C GLN A 205 -5.07 10.78 -5.87
N ALA A 206 -4.00 10.15 -6.32
CA ALA A 206 -2.63 10.61 -6.08
C ALA A 206 -2.39 12.03 -6.62
N GLY A 207 -1.99 12.93 -5.71
CA GLY A 207 -1.77 14.35 -5.98
C GLY A 207 -2.99 15.24 -5.77
N LYS A 208 -4.19 14.67 -5.54
CA LYS A 208 -5.44 15.43 -5.31
C LYS A 208 -5.74 15.63 -3.82
N ILE A 209 -5.28 14.72 -2.97
CA ILE A 209 -5.60 14.70 -1.54
C ILE A 209 -4.32 14.70 -0.70
N ASN A 210 -4.35 15.44 0.41
CA ASN A 210 -3.27 15.45 1.39
C ASN A 210 -3.00 14.05 1.95
N GLY A 211 -1.75 13.63 1.92
CA GLY A 211 -1.31 12.29 2.34
C GLY A 211 -1.32 11.23 1.24
N VAL A 212 -1.82 11.53 0.03
CA VAL A 212 -1.70 10.63 -1.14
C VAL A 212 -0.94 11.35 -2.26
N GLN A 213 0.37 11.14 -2.30
CA GLN A 213 1.29 11.94 -3.11
C GLN A 213 1.72 11.18 -4.37
N ARG A 214 1.55 11.81 -5.54
CA ARG A 214 2.14 11.35 -6.79
C ARG A 214 3.60 11.81 -6.87
N ILE A 215 4.52 10.85 -6.92
CA ILE A 215 5.97 11.09 -7.02
C ILE A 215 6.43 11.10 -8.49
N VAL A 216 5.84 10.20 -9.29
CA VAL A 216 5.96 10.07 -10.76
C VAL A 216 4.57 9.95 -11.36
#